data_AF-A0A7X9DFU4-F1
#
_entry.id   AF-A0A7X9DFU4-F1
#
_cell.length_a   1.000
_cell.length_b   1.000
_cell.length_c   1.000
_cell.angle_alpha   90.00
_cell.angle_beta   90.00
_cell.angle_gamma   90.00
#
_symmetry.space_group_name_H-M   'P 1'
#
loop_
_entity.id
_entity.type
_entity.pdbx_description
1 polymer ?
#
loop_
_entity_poly.entity_id
_entity_poly.type
_entity_poly.pdbx_seq_one_letter_code
_entity_poly.pdbx_strand_id
1 'polypeptide(L)'
;MAKRITKKIMKLAAVIIAIVIVLTGVAVVYLYSDPVMRFMMVMNEVIPAWGVSSEEVVLLLENNSKTKMTIYKRIFSKQDKYYFCVHGLTPQCYQHPSLVKLARALALATGRKVLVPYLYGSETDRDVIDATQEIKKMYISVKERYPGKYNGFGACISATMLVVALNDLPAERYPDKIFMYGPFLNGEMLMHFYNTSGMEVDFIVKLANAMRHPAVSDEEKKLVSKAIAATKP
;
A
#
# COMPACT_ATOMS: atom_id res chain seq x y z
N MET A 1 -41.11 -44.44 17.07
CA MET A 1 -41.08 -43.91 15.68
C MET A 1 -40.26 -42.61 15.57
N ALA A 2 -40.49 -41.61 16.44
CA ALA A 2 -39.75 -40.33 16.47
C ALA A 2 -38.21 -40.46 16.45
N LYS A 3 -37.59 -41.25 17.35
CA LYS A 3 -36.12 -41.45 17.40
C LYS A 3 -35.48 -41.93 16.09
N ARG A 4 -36.20 -42.71 15.27
CA ARG A 4 -35.70 -43.20 13.96
C ARG A 4 -35.74 -42.10 12.90
N ILE A 5 -36.76 -41.25 12.94
CA ILE A 5 -36.92 -40.10 12.04
C ILE A 5 -35.84 -39.06 12.35
N THR A 6 -35.61 -38.73 13.63
CA THR A 6 -34.56 -37.79 14.05
C THR A 6 -33.16 -38.25 13.62
N LYS A 7 -32.82 -39.54 13.77
CA LYS A 7 -31.53 -40.09 13.30
C LYS A 7 -31.35 -40.00 11.78
N LYS A 8 -32.42 -40.18 10.99
CA LYS A 8 -32.36 -40.04 9.53
C LYS A 8 -32.15 -38.58 9.12
N ILE A 9 -32.85 -37.64 9.75
CA ILE A 9 -32.70 -36.20 9.50
C ILE A 9 -31.27 -35.75 9.85
N MET A 10 -30.74 -36.17 11.01
CA MET A 10 -29.35 -35.87 11.40
C MET A 10 -28.31 -36.41 10.41
N LYS A 11 -28.48 -37.64 9.92
CA LYS A 11 -27.58 -38.22 8.91
C LYS A 11 -27.65 -37.44 7.59
N LEU A 12 -28.85 -37.06 7.15
CA LEU A 12 -29.05 -36.28 5.93
C LEU A 12 -28.42 -34.88 6.08
N ALA A 13 -28.62 -34.22 7.22
CA ALA A 13 -28.02 -32.93 7.52
C ALA A 13 -26.48 -33.00 7.51
N ALA A 14 -25.89 -34.04 8.11
CA ALA A 14 -24.45 -34.24 8.08
C ALA A 14 -23.89 -34.43 6.66
N VAL A 15 -24.60 -35.18 5.80
CA VAL A 15 -24.22 -35.36 4.38
C VAL A 15 -24.31 -34.04 3.63
N ILE A 16 -25.38 -33.26 3.81
CA ILE A 16 -25.53 -31.94 3.17
C ILE A 16 -24.42 -30.99 3.61
N ILE A 17 -24.11 -30.94 4.92
CA ILE A 17 -23.03 -30.11 5.46
C ILE A 17 -21.69 -30.53 4.83
N ALA A 18 -21.40 -31.83 4.74
CA ALA A 18 -20.18 -32.32 4.11
C ALA A 18 -20.07 -31.90 2.63
N ILE A 19 -21.17 -32.01 1.87
CA ILE A 19 -21.21 -31.56 0.48
C ILE A 19 -20.94 -30.06 0.38
N VAL A 20 -21.58 -29.24 1.23
CA VAL A 20 -21.38 -27.79 1.24
C VAL A 20 -19.91 -27.45 1.55
N ILE A 21 -19.30 -28.11 2.53
CA ILE A 21 -17.88 -27.90 2.88
C ILE A 21 -16.97 -28.23 1.70
N VAL A 22 -17.19 -29.37 1.03
CA VAL A 22 -16.39 -29.79 -0.12
C VAL A 22 -16.56 -28.80 -1.28
N LEU A 23 -17.79 -28.43 -1.62
CA LEU A 23 -18.06 -27.48 -2.70
C LEU A 23 -17.44 -26.10 -2.41
N THR A 24 -17.53 -25.65 -1.16
CA THR A 24 -16.89 -24.40 -0.72
C THR A 24 -15.38 -24.48 -0.85
N GLY A 25 -14.77 -25.59 -0.42
CA GLY A 25 -13.33 -25.83 -0.55
C GLY A 25 -12.87 -25.82 -2.01
N VAL A 26 -13.60 -26.50 -2.91
CA VAL A 26 -13.31 -26.52 -4.34
C VAL A 26 -13.43 -25.12 -4.95
N ALA A 27 -14.49 -24.37 -4.63
CA ALA A 27 -14.69 -23.02 -5.10
C ALA A 27 -13.55 -22.08 -4.64
N VAL A 28 -13.15 -22.15 -3.37
CA VAL A 28 -12.05 -21.35 -2.82
C VAL A 28 -10.72 -21.70 -3.51
N VAL A 29 -10.41 -22.98 -3.72
CA VAL A 29 -9.18 -23.40 -4.41
C VAL A 29 -9.18 -22.94 -5.86
N TYR A 30 -10.31 -23.05 -6.56
CA TYR A 30 -10.45 -22.58 -7.93
C TYR A 30 -10.25 -21.05 -8.02
N LEU A 31 -10.94 -20.28 -7.18
CA LEU A 31 -10.78 -18.83 -7.11
C LEU A 31 -9.34 -18.44 -6.70
N TYR A 32 -8.69 -19.21 -5.83
CA TYR A 32 -7.33 -18.94 -5.42
C TYR A 32 -6.32 -19.20 -6.55
N SER A 33 -6.63 -20.06 -7.50
CA SER A 33 -5.73 -20.36 -8.63
C SER A 33 -5.52 -19.14 -9.54
N ASP A 34 -6.54 -18.30 -9.70
CA ASP A 34 -6.47 -17.07 -10.49
C ASP A 34 -5.83 -15.91 -9.69
N PRO A 35 -4.79 -15.22 -10.23
CA PRO A 35 -4.12 -14.13 -9.53
C PRO A 35 -5.03 -12.95 -9.17
N VAL A 36 -5.99 -12.60 -10.03
CA VAL A 36 -6.89 -11.47 -9.82
C VAL A 36 -7.88 -11.79 -8.71
N MET A 37 -8.51 -12.96 -8.76
CA MET A 37 -9.40 -13.43 -7.70
C MET A 37 -8.66 -13.60 -6.38
N ARG A 38 -7.43 -14.13 -6.40
CA ARG A 38 -6.58 -14.19 -5.22
C ARG A 38 -6.31 -12.81 -4.61
N PHE A 39 -5.98 -11.83 -5.45
CA PHE A 39 -5.82 -10.44 -5.01
C PHE A 39 -7.10 -9.91 -4.37
N MET A 40 -8.25 -10.08 -5.05
CA MET A 40 -9.55 -9.62 -4.57
C MET A 40 -9.95 -10.26 -3.25
N MET A 41 -9.72 -11.57 -3.07
CA MET A 41 -10.04 -12.26 -1.83
C MET A 41 -9.22 -11.73 -0.64
N VAL A 42 -7.93 -11.42 -0.84
CA VAL A 42 -7.11 -10.79 0.21
C VAL A 42 -7.56 -9.36 0.49
N MET A 43 -7.80 -8.57 -0.57
CA MET A 43 -8.23 -7.18 -0.42
C MET A 43 -9.60 -7.05 0.25
N ASN A 44 -10.48 -8.05 0.10
CA ASN A 44 -11.79 -8.12 0.74
C ASN A 44 -11.82 -8.93 2.04
N GLU A 45 -10.65 -9.32 2.60
CA GLU A 45 -10.57 -10.07 3.87
C GLU A 45 -11.28 -11.44 3.86
N VAL A 46 -11.63 -11.95 2.68
CA VAL A 46 -12.17 -13.31 2.52
C VAL A 46 -11.12 -14.33 2.95
N ILE A 47 -9.84 -14.05 2.66
CA ILE A 47 -8.71 -14.87 3.10
C ILE A 47 -7.54 -13.98 3.57
N PRO A 48 -6.68 -14.48 4.47
CA PRO A 48 -5.42 -13.81 4.80
C PRO A 48 -4.43 -13.93 3.64
N ALA A 49 -3.41 -13.06 3.63
CA ALA A 49 -2.28 -13.16 2.72
C ALA A 49 -1.29 -14.28 3.13
N TRP A 50 -1.75 -15.53 3.19
CA TRP A 50 -0.94 -16.67 3.60
C TRP A 50 0.32 -16.83 2.75
N GLY A 51 1.45 -17.13 3.40
CA GLY A 51 2.71 -17.38 2.72
C GLY A 51 3.45 -16.12 2.24
N VAL A 52 3.05 -14.94 2.70
CA VAL A 52 3.81 -13.69 2.52
C VAL A 52 4.57 -13.34 3.79
N SER A 53 5.89 -13.17 3.68
CA SER A 53 6.75 -12.62 4.72
C SER A 53 6.99 -11.13 4.50
N SER A 54 7.28 -10.39 5.56
CA SER A 54 7.74 -9.00 5.52
C SER A 54 9.07 -8.83 6.26
N GLU A 55 10.00 -8.08 5.69
CA GLU A 55 11.26 -7.68 6.33
C GLU A 55 11.46 -6.17 6.20
N GLU A 56 11.83 -5.49 7.29
CA GLU A 56 12.25 -4.09 7.24
C GLU A 56 13.76 -4.04 6.99
N VAL A 57 14.17 -3.21 6.03
CA VAL A 57 15.57 -3.01 5.67
C VAL A 57 15.90 -1.52 5.68
N VAL A 58 17.16 -1.20 5.94
CA VAL A 58 17.70 0.14 5.74
C VAL A 58 18.18 0.26 4.30
N LEU A 59 17.62 1.19 3.54
CA LEU A 59 18.06 1.58 2.20
C LEU A 59 19.03 2.76 2.32
N LEU A 60 20.23 2.60 1.75
CA LEU A 60 21.21 3.68 1.61
C LEU A 60 20.92 4.42 0.30
N LEU A 61 20.87 5.75 0.35
CA LEU A 61 20.67 6.61 -0.81
C LEU A 61 22.00 7.18 -1.31
N GLU A 62 22.05 7.65 -2.56
CA GLU A 62 23.28 8.18 -3.22
C GLU A 62 24.02 9.25 -2.40
N ASN A 63 23.30 10.05 -1.62
CA ASN A 63 23.87 11.11 -0.76
C ASN A 63 24.27 10.62 0.65
N ASN A 64 24.45 9.31 0.84
CA ASN A 64 24.68 8.64 2.13
C ASN A 64 23.57 8.81 3.17
N SER A 65 22.43 9.41 2.80
CA SER A 65 21.25 9.39 3.66
C SER A 65 20.65 7.98 3.70
N LYS A 66 19.87 7.72 4.75
CA LYS A 66 19.29 6.39 5.01
C LYS A 66 17.80 6.52 5.10
N THR A 67 17.08 5.60 4.47
CA THR A 67 15.65 5.44 4.70
C THR A 67 15.29 4.00 5.04
N LYS A 68 14.12 3.81 5.65
CA LYS A 68 13.55 2.49 5.90
C LYS A 68 12.77 2.02 4.68
N MET A 69 12.70 0.72 4.49
CA MET A 69 11.88 0.11 3.46
C MET A 69 11.40 -1.25 3.93
N THR A 70 10.11 -1.52 3.74
CA THR A 70 9.57 -2.86 4.00
C THR A 70 9.50 -3.64 2.69
N ILE A 71 10.02 -4.86 2.70
CA ILE A 71 9.97 -5.80 1.59
C ILE A 71 8.95 -6.88 1.91
N TYR A 72 7.91 -6.98 1.09
CA TYR A 72 6.94 -8.07 1.15
C TYR A 72 7.24 -9.08 0.04
N LYS A 73 7.36 -10.36 0.40
CA LYS A 73 7.67 -11.43 -0.57
C LYS A 73 6.97 -12.71 -0.18
N ARG A 74 6.64 -13.57 -1.15
CA ARG A 74 6.26 -14.94 -0.81
C ARG A 74 7.46 -15.65 -0.20
N ILE A 75 7.24 -16.51 0.81
CA ILE A 75 8.30 -17.19 1.58
C ILE A 75 9.33 -17.89 0.68
N PHE A 76 8.89 -18.43 -0.47
CA PHE A 76 9.75 -19.13 -1.43
C PHE A 76 9.92 -18.40 -2.77
N SER A 77 9.66 -17.08 -2.82
CA SER A 77 9.86 -16.33 -4.08
C SER A 77 11.34 -16.14 -4.36
N LYS A 78 11.80 -16.72 -5.48
CA LYS A 78 13.13 -16.52 -6.05
C LYS A 78 13.13 -15.53 -7.22
N GLN A 79 12.02 -14.84 -7.46
CA GLN A 79 11.91 -13.97 -8.65
C GLN A 79 12.58 -12.62 -8.42
N ASP A 80 13.38 -12.19 -9.39
CA ASP A 80 13.94 -10.84 -9.48
C ASP A 80 13.00 -9.92 -10.26
N LYS A 81 11.75 -9.90 -9.76
CA LYS A 81 10.67 -9.05 -10.24
C LYS A 81 10.06 -8.32 -9.06
N TYR A 82 9.90 -7.02 -9.21
CA TYR A 82 9.63 -6.09 -8.12
C TYR A 82 8.43 -5.21 -8.43
N TYR A 83 7.76 -4.79 -7.37
CA TYR A 83 6.97 -3.57 -7.32
C TYR A 83 7.70 -2.57 -6.44
N PHE A 84 7.87 -1.34 -6.90
CA PHE A 84 8.26 -0.21 -6.08
C PHE A 84 7.01 0.61 -5.76
N CYS A 85 6.56 0.54 -4.52
CA CYS A 85 5.26 1.04 -4.06
C CYS A 85 5.43 2.27 -3.18
N VAL A 86 5.12 3.45 -3.71
CA VAL A 86 5.15 4.71 -2.96
C VAL A 86 3.79 4.94 -2.31
N HIS A 87 3.78 5.09 -0.99
CA HIS A 87 2.59 5.35 -0.20
C HIS A 87 2.09 6.78 -0.38
N GLY A 88 0.79 7.01 -0.14
CA GLY A 88 0.24 8.36 -0.02
C GLY A 88 0.75 9.09 1.23
N LEU A 89 0.57 10.40 1.29
CA LEU A 89 0.98 11.22 2.43
C LEU A 89 -0.03 11.04 3.59
N THR A 90 0.19 10.02 4.42
CA THR A 90 -0.63 9.75 5.61
C THR A 90 0.27 9.69 6.84
N PRO A 91 -0.22 9.99 8.06
CA PRO A 91 0.59 9.91 9.28
C PRO A 91 1.19 8.51 9.57
N GLN A 92 0.60 7.46 9.01
CA GLN A 92 1.07 6.07 9.14
C GLN A 92 2.03 5.66 8.01
N CYS A 93 2.18 6.47 6.96
CA CYS A 93 3.14 6.31 5.86
C CYS A 93 3.18 4.86 5.30
N TYR A 94 4.38 4.28 5.19
CA TYR A 94 4.63 2.91 4.72
C TYR A 94 4.04 1.80 5.60
N GLN A 95 3.53 2.14 6.79
CA GLN A 95 2.89 1.22 7.73
C GLN A 95 1.35 1.31 7.69
N HIS A 96 0.77 2.16 6.83
CA HIS A 96 -0.69 2.30 6.73
C HIS A 96 -1.38 0.95 6.46
N PRO A 97 -2.40 0.54 7.24
CA PRO A 97 -3.01 -0.80 7.13
C PRO A 97 -3.45 -1.17 5.72
N SER A 98 -4.11 -0.25 4.99
CA SER A 98 -4.52 -0.47 3.60
C SER A 98 -3.36 -0.70 2.65
N LEU A 99 -2.22 -0.04 2.88
CA LEU A 99 -1.01 -0.22 2.08
C LEU A 99 -0.34 -1.56 2.41
N VAL A 100 -0.26 -1.92 3.68
CA VAL A 100 0.26 -3.23 4.12
C VAL A 100 -0.57 -4.36 3.51
N LYS A 101 -1.91 -4.22 3.55
CA LYS A 101 -2.84 -5.17 2.94
C LYS A 101 -2.62 -5.27 1.42
N LEU A 102 -2.53 -4.13 0.73
CA LEU A 102 -2.24 -4.07 -0.70
C LEU A 102 -0.90 -4.71 -1.05
N ALA A 103 0.17 -4.38 -0.33
CA ALA A 103 1.50 -4.89 -0.60
C ALA A 103 1.57 -6.41 -0.42
N ARG A 104 0.93 -6.94 0.63
CA ARG A 104 0.80 -8.39 0.83
C ARG A 104 -0.05 -9.05 -0.25
N ALA A 105 -1.18 -8.45 -0.64
CA ALA A 105 -2.04 -8.94 -1.71
C ALA A 105 -1.31 -8.97 -3.06
N LEU A 106 -0.55 -7.92 -3.40
CA LEU A 106 0.26 -7.85 -4.62
C LEU A 106 1.37 -8.90 -4.62
N ALA A 107 2.12 -9.04 -3.53
CA ALA A 107 3.16 -10.06 -3.41
C ALA A 107 2.56 -11.46 -3.55
N LEU A 108 1.40 -11.70 -2.92
CA LEU A 108 0.72 -12.98 -2.98
C LEU A 108 0.11 -13.25 -4.36
N ALA A 109 -0.48 -12.29 -5.05
CA ALA A 109 -1.11 -12.51 -6.34
C ALA A 109 -0.07 -12.69 -7.45
N THR A 110 0.94 -11.84 -7.47
CA THR A 110 1.88 -11.74 -8.59
C THR A 110 3.16 -12.56 -8.42
N GLY A 111 3.49 -12.96 -7.18
CA GLY A 111 4.76 -13.60 -6.85
C GLY A 111 5.96 -12.65 -6.85
N ARG A 112 5.77 -11.37 -7.20
CA ARG A 112 6.79 -10.32 -7.16
C ARG A 112 7.09 -9.91 -5.72
N LYS A 113 8.30 -9.39 -5.51
CA LYS A 113 8.69 -8.72 -4.26
C LYS A 113 8.11 -7.30 -4.27
N VAL A 114 7.46 -6.86 -3.21
CA VAL A 114 6.88 -5.52 -3.11
C VAL A 114 7.71 -4.70 -2.14
N LEU A 115 8.28 -3.61 -2.63
CA LEU A 115 9.21 -2.74 -1.95
C LEU A 115 8.47 -1.45 -1.58
N VAL A 116 8.27 -1.23 -0.29
CA VAL A 116 7.53 -0.07 0.23
C VAL A 116 8.50 0.79 1.02
N PRO A 117 9.13 1.81 0.41
CA PRO A 117 10.03 2.70 1.12
C PRO A 117 9.25 3.65 2.03
N TYR A 118 9.91 4.13 3.07
CA TYR A 118 9.46 5.24 3.89
C TYR A 118 9.90 6.56 3.24
N LEU A 119 8.94 7.44 2.98
CA LEU A 119 9.20 8.79 2.52
C LEU A 119 9.20 9.73 3.74
N TYR A 120 10.38 10.19 4.17
CA TYR A 120 10.50 11.01 5.39
C TYR A 120 9.90 12.41 5.21
N GLY A 121 9.26 12.92 6.27
CA GLY A 121 8.76 14.30 6.34
C GLY A 121 7.54 14.58 5.47
N SER A 122 7.01 13.53 4.84
CA SER A 122 5.81 13.50 4.02
C SER A 122 4.55 13.89 4.82
N GLU A 123 4.64 13.71 6.14
CA GLU A 123 3.60 13.88 7.15
C GLU A 123 3.67 15.19 7.93
N THR A 124 4.77 15.96 7.81
CA THR A 124 5.03 17.08 8.73
C THR A 124 5.29 18.41 8.06
N ASP A 125 6.19 18.56 7.08
CA ASP A 125 6.51 19.89 6.51
C ASP A 125 7.32 19.88 5.19
N ARG A 126 7.45 18.72 4.53
CA ARG A 126 8.35 18.62 3.39
C ARG A 126 7.75 19.18 2.09
N ASP A 127 8.57 19.89 1.33
CA ASP A 127 8.23 20.35 -0.01
C ASP A 127 7.99 19.18 -0.98
N VAL A 128 6.99 19.33 -1.86
CA VAL A 128 6.59 18.27 -2.80
C VAL A 128 7.70 17.96 -3.80
N ILE A 129 8.50 18.96 -4.20
CA ILE A 129 9.66 18.79 -5.08
C ILE A 129 10.72 17.95 -4.36
N ASP A 130 11.05 18.28 -3.11
CA ASP A 130 12.04 17.53 -2.33
C ASP A 130 11.64 16.06 -2.14
N ALA A 131 10.36 15.82 -1.83
CA ALA A 131 9.83 14.48 -1.70
C ALA A 131 9.82 13.72 -3.05
N THR A 132 9.55 14.41 -4.16
CA THR A 132 9.67 13.85 -5.52
C THR A 132 11.12 13.45 -5.84
N GLN A 133 12.10 14.31 -5.52
CA GLN A 133 13.51 13.99 -5.70
C GLN A 133 13.97 12.82 -4.81
N GLU A 134 13.43 12.71 -3.59
CA GLU A 134 13.72 11.54 -2.75
C GLU A 134 13.15 10.25 -3.32
N ILE A 135 11.93 10.26 -3.89
CA ILE A 135 11.36 9.09 -4.59
C ILE A 135 12.30 8.62 -5.71
N LYS A 136 12.86 9.55 -6.50
CA LYS A 136 13.84 9.22 -7.55
C LYS A 136 15.08 8.54 -6.96
N LYS A 137 15.69 9.14 -5.94
CA LYS A 137 16.88 8.61 -5.25
C LYS A 137 16.63 7.22 -4.66
N MET A 138 15.48 7.05 -4.00
CA MET A 138 15.05 5.76 -3.47
C MET A 138 14.98 4.75 -4.61
N TYR A 139 14.22 5.03 -5.67
CA TYR A 139 14.06 4.11 -6.80
C TYR A 139 15.40 3.68 -7.42
N ILE A 140 16.30 4.61 -7.69
CA ILE A 140 17.65 4.32 -8.22
C ILE A 140 18.39 3.39 -7.26
N SER A 141 18.44 3.75 -5.97
CA SER A 141 19.13 2.97 -4.94
C SER A 141 18.56 1.55 -4.82
N VAL A 142 17.23 1.39 -4.97
CA VAL A 142 16.61 0.07 -4.95
C VAL A 142 16.98 -0.74 -6.18
N LYS A 143 17.01 -0.12 -7.37
CA LYS A 143 17.37 -0.80 -8.62
C LYS A 143 18.83 -1.27 -8.62
N GLU A 144 19.73 -0.51 -8.00
CA GLU A 144 21.14 -0.87 -7.86
C GLU A 144 21.33 -1.99 -6.84
N ARG A 145 20.64 -1.93 -5.70
CA ARG A 145 20.75 -2.96 -4.66
C ARG A 145 20.06 -4.28 -5.01
N TYR A 146 18.96 -4.21 -5.77
CA TYR A 146 18.13 -5.36 -6.11
C TYR A 146 17.91 -5.43 -7.64
N PRO A 147 18.90 -5.90 -8.40
CA PRO A 147 18.80 -5.93 -9.86
C PRO A 147 17.61 -6.81 -10.31
N GLY A 148 16.86 -6.33 -11.29
CA GLY A 148 15.72 -7.06 -11.85
C GLY A 148 14.70 -6.17 -12.56
N LYS A 149 13.50 -6.72 -12.79
CA LYS A 149 12.40 -6.00 -13.48
C LYS A 149 11.47 -5.32 -12.49
N TYR A 150 11.12 -4.08 -12.76
CA TYR A 150 10.34 -3.24 -11.84
C TYR A 150 9.02 -2.80 -12.45
N ASN A 151 7.95 -2.88 -11.67
CA ASN A 151 6.76 -2.08 -11.87
C ASN A 151 6.74 -0.96 -10.80
N GLY A 152 6.30 0.23 -11.16
CA GLY A 152 5.99 1.31 -10.22
C GLY A 152 4.54 1.23 -9.76
N PHE A 153 4.29 1.58 -8.51
CA PHE A 153 2.95 1.81 -7.99
C PHE A 153 2.99 3.05 -7.10
N GLY A 154 2.05 3.96 -7.27
CA GLY A 154 1.88 5.09 -6.37
C GLY A 154 0.42 5.31 -6.02
N ALA A 155 0.19 5.79 -4.80
CA ALA A 155 -1.14 6.12 -4.30
C ALA A 155 -1.26 7.61 -3.99
N CYS A 156 -2.45 8.18 -4.24
CA CYS A 156 -2.77 9.58 -3.96
C CYS A 156 -1.79 10.52 -4.70
N ILE A 157 -1.44 11.66 -4.10
CA ILE A 157 -0.45 12.61 -4.64
C ILE A 157 0.91 11.96 -4.95
N SER A 158 1.31 10.94 -4.19
CA SER A 158 2.56 10.23 -4.43
C SER A 158 2.57 9.43 -5.73
N ALA A 159 1.39 9.13 -6.31
CA ALA A 159 1.30 8.56 -7.66
C ALA A 159 1.79 9.55 -8.71
N THR A 160 1.37 10.81 -8.58
CA THR A 160 1.84 11.91 -9.45
C THR A 160 3.33 12.15 -9.24
N MET A 161 3.77 12.22 -7.98
CA MET A 161 5.19 12.41 -7.65
C MET A 161 6.06 11.28 -8.19
N LEU A 162 5.60 10.02 -8.16
CA LEU A 162 6.32 8.90 -8.73
C LEU A 162 6.53 9.07 -10.25
N VAL A 163 5.51 9.48 -11.00
CA VAL A 163 5.65 9.69 -12.45
C VAL A 163 6.64 10.81 -12.72
N VAL A 164 6.53 11.93 -12.01
CA VAL A 164 7.45 13.08 -12.16
C VAL A 164 8.89 12.68 -11.79
N ALA A 165 9.06 11.95 -10.68
CA ALA A 165 10.36 11.51 -10.17
C ALA A 165 11.13 10.63 -11.16
N LEU A 166 10.42 9.87 -12.00
CA LEU A 166 11.03 8.91 -12.92
C LEU A 166 11.08 9.42 -14.36
N ASN A 167 10.51 10.58 -14.67
CA ASN A 167 10.27 11.07 -16.03
C ASN A 167 11.56 11.26 -16.86
N ASP A 168 12.68 11.53 -16.19
CA ASP A 168 13.99 11.77 -16.83
C ASP A 168 14.95 10.58 -16.70
N LEU A 169 14.49 9.43 -16.21
CA LEU A 169 15.31 8.22 -16.18
C LEU A 169 15.47 7.62 -17.58
N PRO A 170 16.65 7.09 -17.92
CA PRO A 170 16.86 6.40 -19.18
C PRO A 170 15.99 5.14 -19.25
N ALA A 171 15.62 4.71 -20.47
CA ALA A 171 14.65 3.65 -20.70
C ALA A 171 15.02 2.33 -19.99
N GLU A 172 16.31 2.02 -19.87
CA GLU A 172 16.81 0.81 -19.18
C GLU A 172 16.60 0.88 -17.66
N ARG A 173 16.58 2.10 -17.10
CA ARG A 173 16.30 2.35 -15.70
C ARG A 173 14.81 2.56 -15.44
N TYR A 174 13.98 2.88 -16.42
CA TYR A 174 12.55 3.08 -16.23
C TYR A 174 11.80 1.78 -15.80
N PRO A 175 10.70 1.85 -15.01
CA PRO A 175 9.84 0.69 -14.74
C PRO A 175 9.12 0.18 -15.99
N ASP A 176 8.87 -1.13 -16.08
CA ASP A 176 8.11 -1.74 -17.18
C ASP A 176 6.68 -1.17 -17.28
N LYS A 177 6.07 -0.88 -16.11
CA LYS A 177 4.71 -0.34 -15.97
C LYS A 177 4.62 0.52 -14.72
N ILE A 178 3.82 1.59 -14.76
CA ILE A 178 3.46 2.39 -13.59
C ILE A 178 1.96 2.32 -13.36
N PHE A 179 1.56 1.91 -12.16
CA PHE A 179 0.18 1.87 -11.71
C PHE A 179 -0.09 3.06 -10.79
N MET A 180 -1.12 3.84 -11.08
CA MET A 180 -1.51 5.00 -10.28
C MET A 180 -2.87 4.74 -9.64
N TYR A 181 -2.94 4.90 -8.32
CA TYR A 181 -4.18 4.77 -7.57
C TYR A 181 -4.60 6.13 -6.99
N GLY A 182 -5.66 6.71 -7.53
CA GLY A 182 -6.15 8.05 -7.14
C GLY A 182 -5.13 9.17 -7.31
N PRO A 183 -4.45 9.33 -8.47
CA PRO A 183 -3.48 10.40 -8.67
C PRO A 183 -4.16 11.78 -8.70
N PHE A 184 -3.39 12.83 -8.38
CA PHE A 184 -3.77 14.21 -8.69
C PHE A 184 -3.03 14.68 -9.94
N LEU A 185 -3.74 14.81 -11.06
CA LEU A 185 -3.11 15.10 -12.34
C LEU A 185 -2.82 16.60 -12.53
N ASN A 186 -3.50 17.45 -11.77
CA ASN A 186 -3.33 18.90 -11.81
C ASN A 186 -3.74 19.53 -10.46
N GLY A 187 -3.45 20.82 -10.31
CA GLY A 187 -3.82 21.59 -9.13
C GLY A 187 -5.33 21.70 -8.93
N GLU A 188 -6.12 21.74 -10.00
CA GLU A 188 -7.59 21.83 -9.92
C GLU A 188 -8.20 20.60 -9.26
N MET A 189 -7.76 19.40 -9.59
CA MET A 189 -8.20 18.15 -8.95
C MET A 189 -7.84 18.12 -7.48
N LEU A 190 -6.64 18.60 -7.13
CA LEU A 190 -6.18 18.67 -5.75
C LEU A 190 -7.05 19.65 -4.95
N MET A 191 -7.29 20.84 -5.51
CA MET A 191 -8.16 21.85 -4.90
C MET A 191 -9.61 21.37 -4.79
N HIS A 192 -10.13 20.71 -5.83
CA HIS A 192 -11.47 20.15 -5.82
C HIS A 192 -11.61 19.08 -4.73
N PHE A 193 -10.65 18.16 -4.63
CA PHE A 193 -10.64 17.15 -3.58
C PHE A 193 -10.65 17.78 -2.20
N TYR A 194 -9.83 18.81 -1.94
CA TYR A 194 -9.87 19.50 -0.65
C TYR A 194 -11.20 20.20 -0.37
N ASN A 195 -11.83 20.77 -1.39
CA ASN A 195 -13.09 21.49 -1.24
C ASN A 195 -14.33 20.58 -1.15
N THR A 196 -14.24 19.31 -1.56
CA THR A 196 -15.38 18.36 -1.59
C THR A 196 -15.22 17.12 -0.72
N SER A 197 -14.02 16.87 -0.19
CA SER A 197 -13.80 15.77 0.77
C SER A 197 -14.56 16.01 2.06
N GLY A 198 -14.98 14.93 2.73
CA GLY A 198 -15.68 15.00 4.01
C GLY A 198 -14.94 15.81 5.07
N MET A 199 -15.69 16.37 6.03
CA MET A 199 -15.24 17.35 7.02
C MET A 199 -13.94 16.95 7.76
N GLU A 200 -13.71 15.64 7.98
CA GLU A 200 -12.49 15.13 8.63
C GLU A 200 -11.22 15.32 7.79
N VAL A 201 -11.27 15.07 6.48
CA VAL A 201 -10.13 15.27 5.57
C VAL A 201 -9.86 16.76 5.41
N ASP A 202 -10.91 17.56 5.28
CA ASP A 202 -10.84 19.02 5.23
C ASP A 202 -10.20 19.60 6.51
N PHE A 203 -10.59 19.10 7.69
CA PHE A 203 -10.03 19.55 8.98
C PHE A 203 -8.56 19.18 9.14
N ILE A 204 -8.16 17.93 8.83
CA ILE A 204 -6.76 17.48 8.93
C ILE A 204 -5.87 18.25 7.94
N VAL A 205 -6.34 18.50 6.73
CA VAL A 205 -5.58 19.24 5.72
C VAL A 205 -5.47 20.72 6.09
N LYS A 206 -6.56 21.34 6.58
CA LYS A 206 -6.52 22.73 7.07
C LYS A 206 -5.57 22.88 8.26
N LEU A 207 -5.55 21.91 9.17
CA LEU A 207 -4.59 21.86 10.27
C LEU A 207 -3.14 21.70 9.75
N ALA A 208 -2.91 20.81 8.79
CA ALA A 208 -1.60 20.62 8.17
C ALA A 208 -1.13 21.87 7.38
N ASN A 209 -2.04 22.59 6.73
CA ASN A 209 -1.74 23.86 6.07
C ASN A 209 -1.52 25.00 7.08
N ALA A 210 -2.27 25.01 8.19
CA ALA A 210 -2.07 26.00 9.27
C ALA A 210 -0.68 25.87 9.89
N MET A 211 -0.12 24.65 10.01
CA MET A 211 1.27 24.44 10.45
C MET A 211 2.31 25.15 9.59
N ARG A 212 1.99 25.44 8.32
CA ARG A 212 2.87 26.11 7.37
C ARG A 212 2.73 27.64 7.40
N HIS A 213 1.75 28.17 8.13
CA HIS A 213 1.52 29.60 8.18
C HIS A 213 2.57 30.29 9.08
N PRO A 214 3.23 31.38 8.64
CA PRO A 214 4.30 32.04 9.41
C PRO A 214 3.87 32.57 10.78
N ALA A 215 2.56 32.78 10.96
CA ALA A 215 1.99 33.25 12.22
C ALA A 215 1.81 32.15 13.29
N VAL A 216 2.08 30.88 12.96
CA VAL A 216 1.95 29.75 13.90
C VAL A 216 3.32 29.42 14.50
N SER A 217 3.42 29.54 15.81
CA SER A 217 4.63 29.28 16.60
C SER A 217 5.01 27.80 16.63
N ASP A 218 6.25 27.50 17.02
CA ASP A 218 6.72 26.11 17.12
C ASP A 218 5.98 25.30 18.21
N GLU A 219 5.54 25.93 19.29
CA GLU A 219 4.64 25.30 20.26
C GLU A 219 3.27 24.97 19.66
N GLU A 220 2.69 25.88 18.87
CA GLU A 220 1.40 25.67 18.20
C GLU A 220 1.50 24.59 17.12
N LYS A 221 2.57 24.54 16.34
CA LYS A 221 2.83 23.46 15.37
C LYS A 221 2.91 22.09 16.06
N LYS A 222 3.53 22.01 17.25
CA LYS A 222 3.55 20.78 18.05
C LYS A 222 2.16 20.37 18.53
N LEU A 223 1.32 21.32 18.92
CA LEU A 223 -0.07 21.06 19.32
C LEU A 223 -0.91 20.57 18.14
N VAL A 224 -0.80 21.23 16.99
CA VAL A 224 -1.51 20.84 15.77
C VAL A 224 -1.05 19.46 15.28
N SER A 225 0.25 19.18 15.30
CA SER A 225 0.81 17.86 14.97
C SER A 225 0.29 16.76 15.91
N LYS A 226 0.19 17.04 17.21
CA LYS A 226 -0.45 16.14 18.18
C LYS A 226 -1.94 15.92 17.89
N ALA A 227 -2.66 16.97 17.51
CA ALA A 227 -4.08 16.87 17.15
C ALA A 227 -4.28 16.01 15.89
N ILE A 228 -3.48 16.21 14.85
CA ILE A 228 -3.46 15.36 13.63
C ILE A 228 -3.06 13.91 13.97
N ALA A 229 -2.15 13.71 14.92
CA ALA A 229 -1.78 12.37 15.37
C ALA A 229 -2.85 11.70 16.24
N ALA A 230 -3.70 12.48 16.92
CA ALA A 230 -4.79 11.99 17.75
C ALA A 230 -6.05 11.62 16.92
N THR A 231 -6.17 12.10 15.68
CA THR A 231 -7.23 11.70 14.74
C THR A 231 -6.91 10.40 13.99
N LYS A 232 -5.83 9.71 14.37
CA LYS A 232 -5.55 8.33 13.91
C LYS A 232 -6.63 7.40 14.49
N PRO A 233 -7.30 6.56 13.67
CA PRO A 233 -8.27 5.57 14.15
C PRO A 233 -7.61 4.48 15.01
#